data_AF-A0A9D9EDM4-F1
#
_entry.id   AF-A0A9D9EDM4-F1
#
_cell.length_a   1.000
_cell.length_b   1.000
_cell.length_c   1.000
_cell.angle_alpha   90.00
_cell.angle_beta   90.00
_cell.angle_gamma   90.00
#
_symmetry.space_group_name_H-M   'P 1'
#
loop_
_entity.id
_entity.type
_entity.pdbx_description
1 polymer ?
#
loop_
_entity_poly.entity_id
_entity_poly.type
_entity_poly.pdbx_seq_one_letter_code
_entity_poly.pdbx_strand_id
1 'polypeptide(L)'
;MASSSLAVLSGCEEKTEPESAGDLYELIVNKPVVRIGQNEEVTVDIILGNGNYSVKSYDTDIAEAVVSGEQITIKSGSSNGATTVEVTDGEGACADISVNVGLFDLKLSQTELSMEPGDSRQLEVSMGNFSSNDELSIEVADGTVVSIENTDPLRPYYTVTALRRGHTSITFMDRKGKSAVVDITVNPYTLEVSAVNPKVGVDNKLTVYVVSGNGGYEMVSGDGNILAVEPVSGNETAFRLVGLSEGTATVTVADDAGQKIEFPVTVVLADKSADLGSGNYFSVPFEMHDGTVDETMNGLNSITFEARVNIASLNGDDNGNARINTVMGVEKIFLLRVDVHRNASDTQKRYLQLSADDKGGIRYEGSTEIQTGQWYNVAVVLDGSKSGSERISLYVNGVKETLQLQDGTPDDLNNVDLTSNFYIGRSDGRRHLNGSVTYARIWTRALTDQEIADNSGKILTSDMDGLAANWIFTNVNDSASSFASITGNSFEAEAGTAVTAWTADPVLSE
;
A
#
# COMPACT_ATOMS: atom_id res chain seq x y z
N MET A 1 2.07 -25.10 69.19
CA MET A 1 2.42 -25.28 67.77
C MET A 1 1.78 -26.57 67.30
N ALA A 2 1.06 -26.48 66.20
CA ALA A 2 0.14 -27.50 65.69
C ALA A 2 0.85 -28.81 65.36
N SER A 3 0.26 -29.92 65.80
CA SER A 3 0.63 -31.28 65.38
C SER A 3 -0.46 -31.79 64.45
N SER A 4 -0.08 -32.03 63.21
CA SER A 4 -0.80 -32.89 62.27
C SER A 4 -1.00 -34.28 62.86
N SER A 5 -2.17 -34.87 62.61
CA SER A 5 -2.25 -36.18 61.95
C SER A 5 -3.70 -36.52 61.64
N LEU A 6 -3.86 -36.98 60.40
CA LEU A 6 -5.02 -37.62 59.79
C LEU A 6 -5.79 -38.51 60.76
N ALA A 7 -7.10 -38.27 60.86
CA ALA A 7 -8.06 -39.24 61.37
C ALA A 7 -8.98 -39.64 60.22
N VAL A 8 -8.94 -40.93 59.88
CA VAL A 8 -9.97 -41.64 59.13
C VAL A 8 -10.88 -42.32 60.16
N LEU A 9 -12.20 -42.13 60.09
CA LEU A 9 -13.20 -43.20 60.12
C LEU A 9 -14.65 -42.68 60.26
N SER A 10 -15.53 -43.40 59.57
CA SER A 10 -16.96 -43.61 59.84
C SER A 10 -17.97 -42.64 59.22
N GLY A 11 -18.44 -43.02 58.03
CA GLY A 11 -19.84 -43.44 57.82
C GLY A 11 -20.90 -42.36 57.67
N CYS A 12 -21.43 -42.22 56.44
CA CYS A 12 -22.85 -42.03 56.18
C CYS A 12 -23.15 -42.31 54.70
N GLU A 13 -24.36 -42.79 54.46
CA GLU A 13 -24.94 -43.32 53.24
C GLU A 13 -24.63 -42.52 51.97
N GLU A 14 -24.47 -43.27 50.87
CA GLU A 14 -24.36 -42.77 49.50
C GLU A 14 -25.47 -41.74 49.22
N LYS A 15 -25.08 -40.47 49.18
CA LYS A 15 -25.82 -39.49 48.41
C LYS A 15 -25.62 -39.85 46.95
N THR A 16 -26.69 -40.30 46.31
CA THR A 16 -26.82 -40.36 44.86
C THR A 16 -26.35 -39.02 44.29
N GLU A 17 -25.26 -39.05 43.52
CA GLU A 17 -24.90 -37.95 42.66
C GLU A 17 -26.03 -37.71 41.67
N PRO A 18 -26.41 -36.45 41.39
CA PRO A 18 -27.46 -36.16 40.42
C PRO A 18 -27.02 -36.65 39.05
N GLU A 19 -27.90 -37.39 38.38
CA GLU A 19 -27.79 -37.74 36.96
C GLU A 19 -27.42 -36.47 36.16
N SER A 20 -26.45 -36.61 35.25
CA SER A 20 -26.05 -35.53 34.37
C SER A 20 -27.28 -34.97 33.67
N ALA A 21 -27.55 -33.67 33.85
CA ALA A 21 -28.52 -32.95 33.05
C ALA A 21 -28.20 -33.24 31.57
N GLY A 22 -29.09 -33.96 30.88
CA GLY A 22 -28.94 -34.22 29.46
C GLY A 22 -28.90 -32.88 28.72
N ASP A 23 -28.00 -32.75 27.76
CA ASP A 23 -27.92 -31.54 26.93
C ASP A 23 -29.28 -31.33 26.25
N LEU A 24 -29.98 -30.26 26.61
CA LEU A 24 -31.24 -29.87 25.99
C LEU A 24 -30.93 -29.26 24.63
N TYR A 25 -31.43 -29.89 23.57
CA TYR A 25 -31.25 -29.39 22.22
C TYR A 25 -32.33 -28.37 21.86
N GLU A 26 -31.98 -27.41 21.01
CA GLU A 26 -32.96 -26.58 20.31
C GLU A 26 -33.73 -27.42 19.29
N LEU A 27 -35.01 -27.09 19.06
CA LEU A 27 -35.84 -27.75 18.06
C LEU A 27 -35.64 -27.10 16.68
N ILE A 28 -35.06 -27.83 15.72
CA ILE A 28 -34.79 -27.33 14.36
C ILE A 28 -35.43 -28.26 13.35
N VAL A 29 -36.09 -27.68 12.34
CA VAL A 29 -36.71 -28.40 11.22
C VAL A 29 -36.04 -28.04 9.90
N ASN A 30 -36.07 -28.95 8.92
CA ASN A 30 -35.46 -28.69 7.61
C ASN A 30 -36.24 -27.70 6.72
N LYS A 31 -37.53 -27.48 7.01
CA LYS A 31 -38.42 -26.59 6.25
C LYS A 31 -39.15 -25.65 7.20
N PRO A 32 -38.51 -24.56 7.66
CA PRO A 32 -39.15 -23.58 8.54
C PRO A 32 -40.26 -22.79 7.83
N VAL A 33 -40.27 -22.79 6.50
CA VAL A 33 -41.34 -22.22 5.68
C VAL A 33 -41.82 -23.26 4.68
N VAL A 34 -43.11 -23.56 4.71
CA VAL A 34 -43.78 -24.48 3.80
C VAL A 34 -44.67 -23.69 2.85
N ARG A 35 -44.55 -23.97 1.55
CA ARG A 35 -45.40 -23.40 0.51
C ARG A 35 -45.97 -24.52 -0.36
N ILE A 36 -47.27 -24.74 -0.27
CA ILE A 36 -47.97 -25.84 -0.95
C ILE A 36 -49.21 -25.32 -1.68
N GLY A 37 -49.58 -25.98 -2.76
CA GLY A 37 -50.83 -25.72 -3.48
C GLY A 37 -52.04 -26.40 -2.82
N GLN A 38 -53.23 -26.13 -3.36
CA GLN A 38 -54.45 -26.81 -2.95
C GLN A 38 -54.37 -28.31 -3.27
N ASN A 39 -54.73 -29.15 -2.29
CA ASN A 39 -54.63 -30.62 -2.30
C ASN A 39 -53.19 -31.16 -2.36
N GLU A 40 -52.21 -30.38 -1.94
CA GLU A 40 -50.83 -30.83 -1.80
C GLU A 40 -50.50 -31.13 -0.34
N GLU A 41 -49.46 -31.94 -0.14
CA GLU A 41 -48.86 -32.21 1.16
C GLU A 41 -47.33 -32.19 1.04
N VAL A 42 -46.66 -31.94 2.16
CA VAL A 42 -45.20 -31.97 2.26
C VAL A 42 -44.79 -32.59 3.58
N THR A 43 -43.66 -33.29 3.55
CA THR A 43 -43.00 -33.80 4.77
C THR A 43 -41.91 -32.82 5.20
N VAL A 44 -41.91 -32.48 6.48
CA VAL A 44 -40.89 -31.69 7.18
C VAL A 44 -40.20 -32.62 8.17
N ASP A 45 -38.87 -32.70 8.11
CA ASP A 45 -38.07 -33.50 9.04
C ASP A 45 -37.58 -32.62 10.20
N ILE A 46 -37.62 -33.18 11.40
CA ILE A 46 -37.01 -32.61 12.59
C ILE A 46 -35.53 -33.00 12.56
N ILE A 47 -34.66 -32.00 12.43
CA ILE A 47 -33.21 -32.16 12.29
C ILE A 47 -32.51 -32.19 13.65
N LEU A 48 -33.08 -31.52 14.64
CA LEU A 48 -32.57 -31.48 16.00
C LEU A 48 -33.74 -31.29 16.98
N GLY A 49 -33.74 -31.98 18.13
CA GLY A 49 -34.77 -31.86 19.15
C GLY A 49 -34.69 -32.97 20.21
N ASN A 50 -35.57 -32.92 21.24
CA ASN A 50 -35.51 -33.82 22.41
C ASN A 50 -36.52 -35.00 22.37
N GLY A 51 -37.07 -35.35 21.20
CA GLY A 51 -38.04 -36.44 21.04
C GLY A 51 -39.45 -36.13 21.57
N ASN A 52 -40.35 -37.12 21.53
CA ASN A 52 -41.76 -37.00 21.96
C ASN A 52 -42.52 -35.81 21.35
N TYR A 53 -42.32 -35.58 20.05
CA TYR A 53 -42.85 -34.43 19.35
C TYR A 53 -44.37 -34.43 19.25
N SER A 54 -44.95 -33.24 19.35
CA SER A 54 -46.35 -32.94 19.10
C SER A 54 -46.46 -31.74 18.15
N VAL A 55 -47.56 -31.66 17.40
CA VAL A 55 -47.80 -30.56 16.46
C VAL A 55 -49.19 -29.95 16.66
N LYS A 56 -49.27 -28.64 16.46
CA LYS A 56 -50.50 -27.86 16.53
C LYS A 56 -50.60 -26.95 15.32
N SER A 57 -51.64 -27.13 14.51
CA SER A 57 -52.01 -26.15 13.48
C SER A 57 -52.89 -25.06 14.09
N TYR A 58 -52.54 -23.80 13.85
CA TYR A 58 -53.31 -22.65 14.33
C TYR A 58 -54.57 -22.38 13.49
N ASP A 59 -54.60 -22.81 12.23
CA ASP A 59 -55.76 -22.71 11.35
C ASP A 59 -55.85 -23.93 10.43
N THR A 60 -56.70 -24.88 10.81
CA THR A 60 -56.91 -26.14 10.08
C THR A 60 -57.67 -25.95 8.77
N ASP A 61 -58.39 -24.84 8.59
CA ASP A 61 -59.00 -24.54 7.30
C ASP A 61 -57.93 -24.18 6.26
N ILE A 62 -56.76 -23.70 6.69
CA ILE A 62 -55.62 -23.41 5.83
C ILE A 62 -54.66 -24.60 5.73
N ALA A 63 -54.26 -25.23 6.84
CA ALA A 63 -53.37 -26.39 6.81
C ALA A 63 -53.55 -27.32 8.01
N GLU A 64 -53.47 -28.63 7.77
CA GLU A 64 -53.46 -29.66 8.81
C GLU A 64 -52.06 -30.27 8.92
N ALA A 65 -51.65 -30.65 10.14
CA ALA A 65 -50.35 -31.26 10.39
C ALA A 65 -50.45 -32.48 11.30
N VAL A 66 -49.68 -33.51 11.00
CA VAL A 66 -49.55 -34.73 11.83
C VAL A 66 -48.08 -35.09 11.95
N VAL A 67 -47.65 -35.49 13.14
CA VAL A 67 -46.27 -35.93 13.41
C VAL A 67 -46.21 -37.44 13.62
N SER A 68 -45.19 -38.08 13.06
CA SER A 68 -44.88 -39.50 13.24
C SER A 68 -43.37 -39.69 13.32
N GLY A 69 -42.88 -40.05 14.50
CA GLY A 69 -41.44 -40.07 14.76
C GLY A 69 -40.84 -38.67 14.60
N GLU A 70 -39.82 -38.54 13.76
CA GLU A 70 -39.12 -37.28 13.45
C GLU A 70 -39.69 -36.57 12.22
N GLN A 71 -40.81 -37.03 11.66
CA GLN A 71 -41.41 -36.46 10.45
C GLN A 71 -42.77 -35.85 10.72
N ILE A 72 -42.96 -34.64 10.19
CA ILE A 72 -44.22 -33.90 10.22
C ILE A 72 -44.77 -33.86 8.80
N THR A 73 -45.97 -34.41 8.60
CA THR A 73 -46.70 -34.29 7.33
C THR A 73 -47.66 -33.11 7.44
N ILE A 74 -47.49 -32.11 6.59
CA ILE A 74 -48.35 -30.93 6.49
C ILE A 74 -49.14 -31.00 5.19
N LYS A 75 -50.46 -30.89 5.27
CA LYS A 75 -51.38 -30.96 4.13
C LYS A 75 -52.22 -29.69 4.03
N SER A 76 -52.49 -29.24 2.81
CA SER A 76 -53.36 -28.09 2.58
C SER A 76 -54.79 -28.37 3.08
N GLY A 77 -55.38 -27.41 3.78
CA GLY A 77 -56.78 -27.40 4.18
C GLY A 77 -57.72 -27.01 3.03
N SER A 78 -58.92 -26.52 3.34
CA SER A 78 -59.94 -26.13 2.36
C SER A 78 -59.79 -24.71 1.79
N SER A 79 -58.93 -23.89 2.41
CA SER A 79 -58.76 -22.47 2.11
C SER A 79 -57.31 -22.13 1.77
N ASN A 80 -57.13 -21.23 0.81
CA ASN A 80 -55.84 -20.57 0.62
C ASN A 80 -55.60 -19.55 1.74
N GLY A 81 -54.35 -19.38 2.15
CA GLY A 81 -53.99 -18.45 3.21
C GLY A 81 -52.63 -18.73 3.81
N ALA A 82 -52.30 -18.02 4.89
CA ALA A 82 -51.11 -18.25 5.68
C ALA A 82 -51.51 -18.66 7.11
N THR A 83 -50.86 -19.68 7.64
CA THR A 83 -51.03 -20.14 9.02
C THR A 83 -49.68 -20.61 9.58
N THR A 84 -49.67 -20.99 10.86
CA THR A 84 -48.50 -21.52 11.54
C THR A 84 -48.79 -22.93 12.03
N VAL A 85 -47.81 -23.83 11.87
CA VAL A 85 -47.77 -25.13 12.55
C VAL A 85 -46.67 -25.05 13.60
N GLU A 86 -47.05 -25.10 14.88
CA GLU A 86 -46.13 -25.15 16.01
C GLU A 86 -45.78 -26.59 16.32
N VAL A 87 -44.49 -26.88 16.45
CA VAL A 87 -43.94 -28.17 16.86
C VAL A 87 -43.42 -28.01 18.28
N THR A 88 -43.76 -28.92 19.18
CA THR A 88 -43.27 -28.92 20.56
C THR A 88 -42.68 -30.28 20.90
N ASP A 89 -41.46 -30.31 21.44
CA ASP A 89 -40.83 -31.54 21.91
C ASP A 89 -41.21 -31.89 23.36
N GLY A 90 -40.76 -33.07 23.83
CA GLY A 90 -41.09 -33.60 25.16
C GLY A 90 -40.58 -32.75 26.33
N GLU A 91 -39.59 -31.90 26.10
CA GLU A 91 -39.00 -30.99 27.09
C GLU A 91 -39.58 -29.57 26.99
N GLY A 92 -40.51 -29.34 26.04
CA GLY A 92 -41.23 -28.09 25.85
C GLY A 92 -40.53 -27.07 24.95
N ALA A 93 -39.46 -27.44 24.24
CA ALA A 93 -38.88 -26.58 23.21
C ALA A 93 -39.83 -26.53 22.00
N CYS A 94 -40.00 -25.33 21.44
CA CYS A 94 -40.92 -25.09 20.33
C CYS A 94 -40.21 -24.57 19.08
N ALA A 95 -40.73 -24.95 17.92
CA ALA A 95 -40.34 -24.41 16.61
C ALA A 95 -41.59 -24.14 15.78
N ASP A 96 -41.62 -22.99 15.11
CA ASP A 96 -42.72 -22.60 14.24
C ASP A 96 -42.41 -22.88 12.77
N ILE A 97 -43.33 -23.56 12.10
CA ILE A 97 -43.34 -23.72 10.65
C ILE A 97 -44.38 -22.77 10.07
N SER A 98 -43.93 -21.80 9.29
CA SER A 98 -44.84 -20.91 8.55
C SER A 98 -45.40 -21.62 7.32
N VAL A 99 -46.71 -21.82 7.24
CA VAL A 99 -47.37 -22.54 6.14
C VAL A 99 -48.17 -21.58 5.28
N ASN A 100 -47.87 -21.53 3.98
CA ASN A 100 -48.63 -20.74 3.01
C ASN A 100 -49.26 -21.68 1.97
N VAL A 101 -50.59 -21.62 1.84
CA VAL A 101 -51.36 -22.41 0.88
C VAL A 101 -51.85 -21.53 -0.27
N GLY A 102 -51.42 -21.85 -1.49
CA GLY A 102 -51.78 -21.11 -2.68
C GLY A 102 -50.81 -21.30 -3.84
N LEU A 103 -50.89 -20.40 -4.84
CA LEU A 103 -49.92 -20.27 -5.93
C LEU A 103 -49.22 -18.93 -5.79
N PHE A 104 -47.89 -18.96 -5.83
CA PHE A 104 -47.05 -17.80 -5.61
C PHE A 104 -46.25 -17.47 -6.88
N ASP A 105 -46.06 -16.19 -7.16
CA ASP A 105 -45.03 -15.80 -8.13
C ASP A 105 -43.66 -15.86 -7.47
N LEU A 106 -42.65 -16.29 -8.22
CA LEU A 106 -41.26 -16.34 -7.75
C LEU A 106 -40.73 -14.90 -7.62
N LYS A 107 -40.12 -14.57 -6.48
CA LYS A 107 -39.54 -13.24 -6.21
C LYS A 107 -38.13 -13.38 -5.66
N LEU A 108 -37.26 -12.50 -6.13
CA LEU A 108 -35.89 -12.34 -5.65
C LEU A 108 -35.82 -11.11 -4.74
N SER A 109 -34.84 -11.08 -3.83
CA SER A 109 -34.55 -9.88 -3.03
C SER A 109 -34.06 -8.70 -3.90
N GLN A 110 -33.43 -9.01 -5.03
CA GLN A 110 -32.95 -8.05 -6.02
C GLN A 110 -33.08 -8.65 -7.43
N THR A 111 -33.40 -7.82 -8.42
CA THR A 111 -33.51 -8.22 -9.83
C THR A 111 -32.35 -7.72 -10.69
N GLU A 112 -31.48 -6.89 -10.11
CA GLU A 112 -30.28 -6.35 -10.77
C GLU A 112 -29.12 -6.32 -9.77
N LEU A 113 -27.92 -6.72 -10.22
CA LEU A 113 -26.67 -6.60 -9.47
C LEU A 113 -25.61 -5.90 -10.31
N SER A 114 -24.88 -4.98 -9.68
CA SER A 114 -23.74 -4.27 -10.27
C SER A 114 -22.52 -4.44 -9.36
N MET A 115 -21.44 -5.00 -9.90
CA MET A 115 -20.28 -5.50 -9.15
C MET A 115 -18.98 -5.24 -9.93
N GLU A 116 -17.83 -5.26 -9.26
CA GLU A 116 -16.50 -5.34 -9.90
C GLU A 116 -15.92 -6.77 -9.78
N PRO A 117 -14.94 -7.19 -10.59
CA PRO A 117 -14.39 -8.54 -10.51
C PRO A 117 -13.75 -8.79 -9.14
N GLY A 118 -14.11 -9.92 -8.51
CA GLY A 118 -13.73 -10.27 -7.13
C GLY A 118 -14.78 -9.90 -6.08
N ASP A 119 -15.73 -9.01 -6.39
CA ASP A 119 -16.84 -8.70 -5.47
C ASP A 119 -17.72 -9.92 -5.22
N SER A 120 -18.35 -9.94 -4.05
CA SER A 120 -19.46 -10.85 -3.75
C SER A 120 -20.68 -10.10 -3.21
N ARG A 121 -21.88 -10.60 -3.53
CA ARG A 121 -23.16 -10.05 -3.06
C ARG A 121 -24.10 -11.17 -2.62
N GLN A 122 -24.91 -10.90 -1.60
CA GLN A 122 -25.96 -11.81 -1.14
C GLN A 122 -27.22 -11.66 -1.99
N LEU A 123 -27.85 -12.77 -2.31
CA LEU A 123 -29.12 -12.86 -3.02
C LEU A 123 -30.04 -13.85 -2.31
N GLU A 124 -31.34 -13.55 -2.27
CA GLU A 124 -32.34 -14.42 -1.64
C GLU A 124 -33.51 -14.63 -2.62
N VAL A 125 -34.02 -15.86 -2.70
CA VAL A 125 -35.34 -16.10 -3.28
C VAL A 125 -36.39 -15.94 -2.18
N SER A 126 -37.03 -14.77 -2.12
CA SER A 126 -37.90 -14.37 -1.00
C SER A 126 -39.31 -14.97 -1.06
N MET A 127 -39.78 -15.37 -2.25
CA MET A 127 -41.11 -15.95 -2.46
C MET A 127 -41.09 -16.91 -3.65
N GLY A 128 -41.93 -17.95 -3.65
CA GLY A 128 -42.12 -18.88 -4.77
C GLY A 128 -42.88 -20.13 -4.35
N ASN A 129 -43.03 -21.12 -5.23
CA ASN A 129 -43.71 -22.38 -4.91
C ASN A 129 -42.73 -23.47 -4.45
N PHE A 130 -41.85 -23.13 -3.51
CA PHE A 130 -40.83 -24.03 -2.97
C PHE A 130 -40.84 -24.00 -1.43
N SER A 131 -40.48 -25.13 -0.82
CA SER A 131 -40.32 -25.31 0.62
C SER A 131 -38.88 -25.66 1.03
N SER A 132 -38.00 -25.95 0.07
CA SER A 132 -36.59 -26.25 0.27
C SER A 132 -35.76 -25.92 -0.98
N ASN A 133 -34.43 -25.82 -0.83
CA ASN A 133 -33.53 -25.38 -1.90
C ASN A 133 -33.48 -26.33 -3.10
N ASP A 134 -33.73 -27.62 -2.90
CA ASP A 134 -33.79 -28.65 -3.95
C ASP A 134 -35.04 -28.53 -4.85
N GLU A 135 -36.05 -27.75 -4.42
CA GLU A 135 -37.22 -27.40 -5.23
C GLU A 135 -37.00 -26.14 -6.09
N LEU A 136 -35.78 -25.56 -6.05
CA LEU A 136 -35.34 -24.47 -6.91
C LEU A 136 -34.27 -24.98 -7.89
N SER A 137 -34.45 -24.61 -9.16
CA SER A 137 -33.43 -24.79 -10.20
C SER A 137 -32.79 -23.44 -10.53
N ILE A 138 -31.48 -23.45 -10.80
CA ILE A 138 -30.66 -22.26 -11.03
C ILE A 138 -29.90 -22.46 -12.34
N GLU A 139 -30.01 -21.48 -13.23
CA GLU A 139 -29.27 -21.43 -14.49
C GLU A 139 -28.48 -20.13 -14.56
N VAL A 140 -27.15 -20.24 -14.71
CA VAL A 140 -26.26 -19.10 -14.95
C VAL A 140 -25.98 -19.02 -16.44
N ALA A 141 -26.41 -17.94 -17.09
CA ALA A 141 -26.32 -17.80 -18.55
C ALA A 141 -24.86 -17.82 -19.06
N ASP A 142 -23.96 -17.15 -18.33
CA ASP A 142 -22.51 -17.18 -18.57
C ASP A 142 -21.75 -17.35 -17.24
N GLY A 143 -21.34 -18.59 -16.97
CA GLY A 143 -20.55 -18.96 -15.78
C GLY A 143 -19.10 -18.47 -15.81
N THR A 144 -18.64 -17.82 -16.89
CA THR A 144 -17.33 -17.17 -16.92
C THR A 144 -17.37 -15.74 -16.38
N VAL A 145 -18.57 -15.15 -16.22
CA VAL A 145 -18.78 -13.77 -15.73
C VAL A 145 -19.08 -13.78 -14.23
N VAL A 146 -19.89 -14.75 -13.77
CA VAL A 146 -20.23 -14.91 -12.34
C VAL A 146 -20.28 -16.38 -11.94
N SER A 147 -20.12 -16.63 -10.64
CA SER A 147 -20.50 -17.89 -9.99
C SER A 147 -21.56 -17.64 -8.92
N ILE A 148 -22.30 -18.67 -8.56
CA ILE A 148 -23.31 -18.64 -7.49
C ILE A 148 -23.20 -19.89 -6.63
N GLU A 149 -23.30 -19.72 -5.31
CA GLU A 149 -23.30 -20.79 -4.33
C GLU A 149 -24.42 -20.56 -3.30
N ASN A 150 -25.09 -21.63 -2.88
CA ASN A 150 -26.04 -21.59 -1.77
C ASN A 150 -25.27 -21.63 -0.44
N THR A 151 -25.45 -20.61 0.40
CA THR A 151 -24.69 -20.45 1.65
C THR A 151 -25.44 -20.92 2.89
N ASP A 152 -26.71 -21.29 2.76
CA ASP A 152 -27.53 -21.88 3.83
C ASP A 152 -28.27 -23.10 3.27
N PRO A 153 -27.94 -24.33 3.71
CA PRO A 153 -28.53 -25.55 3.13
C PRO A 153 -30.05 -25.67 3.37
N LEU A 154 -30.61 -24.92 4.33
CA LEU A 154 -32.03 -24.96 4.67
C LEU A 154 -32.82 -23.78 4.11
N ARG A 155 -32.14 -22.74 3.60
CA ARG A 155 -32.77 -21.49 3.16
C ARG A 155 -32.24 -21.04 1.80
N PRO A 156 -33.05 -20.33 0.99
CA PRO A 156 -32.66 -19.93 -0.36
C PRO A 156 -31.76 -18.68 -0.34
N TYR A 157 -30.70 -18.69 0.46
CA TYR A 157 -29.65 -17.67 0.51
C TYR A 157 -28.48 -18.07 -0.38
N TYR A 158 -28.05 -17.15 -1.22
CA TYR A 158 -27.01 -17.37 -2.21
C TYR A 158 -25.97 -16.27 -2.14
N THR A 159 -24.71 -16.64 -2.35
CA THR A 159 -23.63 -15.71 -2.62
C THR A 159 -23.31 -15.75 -4.11
N VAL A 160 -23.41 -14.60 -4.76
CA VAL A 160 -22.99 -14.39 -6.14
C VAL A 160 -21.62 -13.74 -6.12
N THR A 161 -20.65 -14.31 -6.85
CA THR A 161 -19.29 -13.80 -6.96
C THR A 161 -19.01 -13.38 -8.40
N ALA A 162 -18.53 -12.15 -8.58
CA ALA A 162 -18.14 -11.63 -9.88
C ALA A 162 -16.75 -12.14 -10.28
N LEU A 163 -16.64 -12.74 -11.47
CA LEU A 163 -15.41 -13.38 -11.95
C LEU A 163 -14.71 -12.56 -13.02
N ARG A 164 -15.47 -12.07 -14.00
CA ARG A 164 -14.93 -11.39 -15.18
C ARG A 164 -15.90 -10.31 -15.65
N ARG A 165 -15.36 -9.20 -16.16
CA ARG A 165 -16.14 -8.13 -16.80
C ARG A 165 -17.11 -8.69 -17.84
N GLY A 166 -18.35 -8.23 -17.80
CA GLY A 166 -19.39 -8.64 -18.73
C GLY A 166 -20.80 -8.40 -18.21
N HIS A 167 -21.77 -8.81 -19.02
CA HIS A 167 -23.18 -8.85 -18.63
C HIS A 167 -23.65 -10.30 -18.70
N THR A 168 -24.37 -10.74 -17.69
CA THR A 168 -24.94 -12.09 -17.60
C THR A 168 -26.22 -12.04 -16.78
N SER A 169 -26.91 -13.17 -16.64
CA SER A 169 -28.06 -13.28 -15.77
C SER A 169 -28.10 -14.64 -15.08
N ILE A 170 -28.80 -14.68 -13.96
CA ILE A 170 -29.11 -15.92 -13.24
C ILE A 170 -30.62 -16.07 -13.23
N THR A 171 -31.10 -17.21 -13.73
CA THR A 171 -32.52 -17.56 -13.72
C THR A 171 -32.79 -18.56 -12.61
N PHE A 172 -33.74 -18.24 -11.75
CA PHE A 172 -34.30 -19.17 -10.77
C PHE A 172 -35.65 -19.65 -11.28
N MET A 173 -35.93 -20.94 -11.12
CA MET A 173 -37.23 -21.53 -11.42
C MET A 173 -37.67 -22.48 -10.31
N ASP A 174 -38.90 -22.34 -9.86
CA ASP A 174 -39.50 -23.23 -8.86
C ASP A 174 -40.14 -24.49 -9.46
N ARG A 175 -40.55 -25.43 -8.59
CA ARG A 175 -41.20 -26.70 -9.00
C ARG A 175 -42.53 -26.54 -9.77
N LYS A 176 -43.12 -25.34 -9.81
CA LYS A 176 -44.32 -25.02 -10.61
C LYS A 176 -43.98 -24.33 -11.94
N GLY A 177 -42.69 -24.18 -12.25
CA GLY A 177 -42.20 -23.56 -13.48
C GLY A 177 -42.28 -22.04 -13.48
N LYS A 178 -42.57 -21.40 -12.33
CA LYS A 178 -42.48 -19.94 -12.20
C LYS A 178 -41.01 -19.55 -12.13
N SER A 179 -40.64 -18.54 -12.89
CA SER A 179 -39.25 -18.10 -13.01
C SER A 179 -39.08 -16.64 -12.60
N ALA A 180 -37.89 -16.31 -12.11
CA ALA A 180 -37.44 -14.97 -11.80
C ALA A 180 -35.96 -14.86 -12.20
N VAL A 181 -35.59 -13.70 -12.73
CA VAL A 181 -34.25 -13.46 -13.28
C VAL A 181 -33.60 -12.31 -12.51
N VAL A 182 -32.32 -12.45 -12.25
CA VAL A 182 -31.45 -11.34 -11.82
C VAL A 182 -30.47 -11.04 -12.94
N ASP A 183 -30.50 -9.80 -13.43
CA ASP A 183 -29.53 -9.30 -14.41
C ASP A 183 -28.28 -8.82 -13.67
N ILE A 184 -27.10 -9.23 -14.16
CA ILE A 184 -25.83 -8.93 -13.49
C ILE A 184 -24.90 -8.23 -14.46
N THR A 185 -24.37 -7.09 -14.01
CA THR A 185 -23.32 -6.36 -14.67
C THR A 185 -22.05 -6.39 -13.83
N VAL A 186 -20.98 -6.95 -14.39
CA VAL A 186 -19.64 -6.88 -13.82
C VAL A 186 -18.87 -5.78 -14.55
N ASN A 187 -18.69 -4.65 -13.87
CA ASN A 187 -18.03 -3.45 -14.37
C ASN A 187 -16.51 -3.64 -14.44
N PRO A 188 -15.79 -2.82 -15.24
CA PRO A 188 -14.33 -2.69 -15.09
C PRO A 188 -13.95 -2.16 -13.70
N TYR A 189 -12.70 -2.39 -13.27
CA TYR A 189 -12.16 -1.80 -12.03
C TYR A 189 -12.17 -0.29 -12.13
N THR A 190 -12.63 0.42 -11.10
CA THR A 190 -12.57 1.89 -11.08
C THR A 190 -11.13 2.38 -11.25
N LEU A 191 -10.92 3.31 -12.20
CA LEU A 191 -9.62 3.96 -12.41
C LEU A 191 -9.36 4.95 -11.27
N GLU A 192 -8.19 4.86 -10.63
CA GLU A 192 -7.77 5.75 -9.53
C GLU A 192 -6.27 6.11 -9.63
N VAL A 193 -5.87 7.27 -9.08
CA VAL A 193 -4.46 7.73 -9.07
C VAL A 193 -3.99 8.16 -7.67
N SER A 194 -2.68 8.12 -7.44
CA SER A 194 -2.06 8.44 -6.14
C SER A 194 -2.15 9.91 -5.73
N ALA A 195 -2.38 10.83 -6.68
CA ALA A 195 -2.52 12.27 -6.42
C ALA A 195 -3.43 12.96 -7.45
N VAL A 196 -4.37 13.80 -6.98
CA VAL A 196 -5.38 14.49 -7.80
C VAL A 196 -5.32 16.03 -7.74
N ASN A 197 -4.33 16.59 -7.04
CA ASN A 197 -4.02 18.03 -7.09
C ASN A 197 -2.55 18.31 -6.72
N PRO A 198 -1.58 17.64 -7.37
CA PRO A 198 -0.19 17.80 -7.00
C PRO A 198 0.37 19.18 -7.37
N LYS A 199 1.42 19.55 -6.64
CA LYS A 199 2.33 20.65 -7.02
C LYS A 199 3.66 20.07 -7.43
N VAL A 200 4.25 20.63 -8.49
CA VAL A 200 5.61 20.31 -8.93
C VAL A 200 6.36 21.63 -9.14
N GLY A 201 7.66 21.65 -8.84
CA GLY A 201 8.48 22.82 -9.12
C GLY A 201 8.75 22.92 -10.61
N VAL A 202 8.98 24.12 -11.12
CA VAL A 202 9.70 24.28 -12.40
C VAL A 202 10.99 23.49 -12.29
N ASP A 203 11.31 22.74 -13.35
CA ASP A 203 12.50 21.90 -13.46
C ASP A 203 12.60 20.77 -12.42
N ASN A 204 11.52 20.53 -11.69
CA ASN A 204 11.36 19.40 -10.78
C ASN A 204 10.39 18.38 -11.38
N LYS A 205 10.27 17.26 -10.68
CA LYS A 205 9.29 16.26 -11.04
C LYS A 205 8.53 15.69 -9.85
N LEU A 206 7.43 15.04 -10.16
CA LEU A 206 6.65 14.23 -9.25
C LEU A 206 6.21 12.96 -9.99
N THR A 207 6.35 11.80 -9.35
CA THR A 207 5.77 10.56 -9.88
C THR A 207 4.34 10.40 -9.39
N VAL A 208 3.41 10.16 -10.31
CA VAL A 208 2.02 9.80 -10.02
C VAL A 208 1.80 8.36 -10.47
N TYR A 209 1.11 7.59 -9.64
CA TYR A 209 0.81 6.18 -9.88
C TYR A 209 -0.66 5.98 -10.16
N VAL A 210 -0.99 5.07 -11.08
CA VAL A 210 -2.32 4.50 -11.18
C VAL A 210 -2.46 3.42 -10.11
N VAL A 211 -3.37 3.63 -9.15
CA VAL A 211 -3.53 2.74 -7.98
C VAL A 211 -4.58 1.67 -8.20
N SER A 212 -5.52 1.89 -9.12
CA SER A 212 -6.53 0.92 -9.57
C SER A 212 -6.92 1.25 -11.01
N GLY A 213 -7.30 0.24 -11.80
CA GLY A 213 -7.70 0.42 -13.21
C GLY A 213 -7.58 -0.88 -14.02
N ASN A 214 -7.64 -0.77 -15.34
CA ASN A 214 -7.79 -1.93 -16.25
C ASN A 214 -6.58 -2.17 -17.18
N GLY A 215 -5.40 -1.63 -16.84
CA GLY A 215 -4.20 -1.71 -17.67
C GLY A 215 -4.22 -0.75 -18.87
N GLY A 216 -3.15 -0.79 -19.68
CA GLY A 216 -3.02 0.05 -20.88
C GLY A 216 -3.01 1.54 -20.57
N TYR A 217 -2.43 1.93 -19.43
CA TYR A 217 -2.53 3.30 -18.93
C TYR A 217 -1.83 4.29 -19.86
N GLU A 218 -2.54 5.39 -20.15
CA GLU A 218 -1.99 6.55 -20.83
C GLU A 218 -2.21 7.79 -19.97
N MET A 219 -1.17 8.59 -19.76
CA MET A 219 -1.27 9.87 -19.06
C MET A 219 -0.71 10.99 -19.95
N VAL A 220 -1.47 12.07 -20.08
CA VAL A 220 -1.15 13.17 -21.01
C VAL A 220 -1.40 14.50 -20.31
N SER A 221 -0.47 15.45 -20.48
CA SER A 221 -0.67 16.84 -20.08
C SER A 221 -1.47 17.61 -21.12
N GLY A 222 -2.45 18.39 -20.67
CA GLY A 222 -3.21 19.32 -21.48
C GLY A 222 -2.42 20.56 -21.93
N ASP A 223 -1.28 20.85 -21.29
CA ASP A 223 -0.35 21.90 -21.73
C ASP A 223 1.11 21.44 -21.55
N GLY A 224 1.70 20.96 -22.65
CA GLY A 224 3.08 20.50 -22.72
C GLY A 224 4.14 21.62 -22.61
N ASN A 225 3.76 22.90 -22.52
CA ASN A 225 4.70 23.97 -22.21
C ASN A 225 4.83 24.20 -20.69
N ILE A 226 3.77 23.87 -19.95
CA ILE A 226 3.73 23.97 -18.48
C ILE A 226 4.23 22.68 -17.85
N LEU A 227 3.77 21.54 -18.35
CA LEU A 227 4.01 20.24 -17.73
C LEU A 227 4.23 19.17 -18.79
N ALA A 228 5.35 18.45 -18.71
CA ALA A 228 5.55 17.21 -19.45
C ALA A 228 5.11 15.99 -18.62
N VAL A 229 4.67 14.95 -19.31
CA VAL A 229 4.37 13.64 -18.73
C VAL A 229 5.23 12.61 -19.43
N GLU A 230 5.96 11.82 -18.65
CA GLU A 230 6.86 10.79 -19.17
C GLU A 230 6.54 9.45 -18.49
N PRO A 231 6.25 8.37 -19.24
CA PRO A 231 6.08 7.05 -18.64
C PRO A 231 7.40 6.55 -18.04
N VAL A 232 7.33 5.85 -16.90
CA VAL A 232 8.51 5.28 -16.26
C VAL A 232 8.83 3.91 -16.87
N SER A 233 10.03 3.77 -17.45
CA SER A 233 10.45 2.51 -18.07
C SER A 233 10.46 1.37 -17.04
N GLY A 234 9.83 0.25 -17.38
CA GLY A 234 9.75 -0.93 -16.51
C GLY A 234 8.63 -0.87 -15.46
N ASN A 235 7.84 0.21 -15.41
CA ASN A 235 6.69 0.32 -14.52
C ASN A 235 5.49 0.96 -15.23
N GLU A 236 4.50 0.13 -15.61
CA GLU A 236 3.34 0.55 -16.41
C GLU A 236 2.35 1.46 -15.67
N THR A 237 2.38 1.51 -14.34
CA THR A 237 1.45 2.34 -13.56
C THR A 237 2.03 3.71 -13.21
N ALA A 238 3.32 3.93 -13.46
CA ALA A 238 4.06 5.10 -13.00
C ALA A 238 4.30 6.13 -14.11
N PHE A 239 3.89 7.37 -13.84
CA PHE A 239 4.05 8.49 -14.75
C PHE A 239 4.74 9.65 -14.06
N ARG A 240 5.71 10.21 -14.77
CA ARG A 240 6.58 11.26 -14.29
C ARG A 240 6.08 12.61 -14.79
N LEU A 241 5.59 13.44 -13.89
CA LEU A 241 5.17 14.80 -14.16
C LEU A 241 6.36 15.73 -14.01
N VAL A 242 6.79 16.39 -15.08
CA VAL A 242 7.94 17.33 -15.08
C VAL A 242 7.42 18.74 -15.27
N GLY A 243 7.67 19.61 -14.29
CA GLY A 243 7.32 21.03 -14.39
C GLY A 243 8.26 21.76 -15.34
N LEU A 244 7.72 22.43 -16.36
CA LEU A 244 8.49 23.12 -17.40
C LEU A 244 8.39 24.64 -17.26
N SER A 245 7.22 25.16 -16.93
CA SER A 245 7.02 26.59 -16.68
C SER A 245 5.93 26.79 -15.64
N GLU A 246 5.97 27.88 -14.90
CA GLU A 246 4.89 28.21 -13.96
C GLU A 246 3.51 28.21 -14.62
N GLY A 247 2.54 27.68 -13.88
CA GLY A 247 1.16 27.64 -14.34
C GLY A 247 0.43 26.41 -13.83
N THR A 248 -0.70 26.10 -14.45
CA THR A 248 -1.47 24.91 -14.14
C THR A 248 -1.78 24.19 -15.44
N ALA A 249 -1.47 22.90 -15.49
CA ALA A 249 -1.87 22.03 -16.58
C ALA A 249 -2.87 20.98 -16.06
N THR A 250 -3.93 20.70 -16.81
CA THR A 250 -4.78 19.55 -16.54
C THR A 250 -4.11 18.29 -17.07
N VAL A 251 -3.96 17.27 -16.25
CA VAL A 251 -3.50 15.95 -16.67
C VAL A 251 -4.72 15.04 -16.83
N THR A 252 -4.74 14.30 -17.94
CA THR A 252 -5.73 13.26 -18.22
C THR A 252 -5.06 11.90 -18.13
N VAL A 253 -5.67 10.97 -17.40
CA VAL A 253 -5.28 9.55 -17.33
C VAL A 253 -6.39 8.73 -17.95
N ALA A 254 -6.05 7.76 -18.79
CA ALA A 254 -6.98 6.80 -19.39
C ALA A 254 -6.50 5.36 -19.21
N ASP A 255 -7.43 4.41 -19.28
CA ASP A 255 -7.15 2.96 -19.27
C ASP A 255 -7.82 2.22 -20.44
N ASP A 256 -7.51 0.93 -20.60
CA ASP A 256 -8.06 0.07 -21.67
C ASP A 256 -9.57 -0.20 -21.54
N ALA A 257 -10.17 0.05 -20.38
CA ALA A 257 -11.62 0.01 -20.22
C ALA A 257 -12.30 1.29 -20.75
N GLY A 258 -11.53 2.30 -21.14
CA GLY A 258 -11.99 3.58 -21.64
C GLY A 258 -12.35 4.57 -20.53
N GLN A 259 -11.98 4.29 -19.28
CA GLN A 259 -12.16 5.22 -18.18
C GLN A 259 -11.19 6.38 -18.30
N LYS A 260 -11.58 7.53 -17.75
CA LYS A 260 -10.75 8.74 -17.72
C LYS A 260 -10.84 9.45 -16.38
N ILE A 261 -9.70 9.89 -15.88
CA ILE A 261 -9.59 10.86 -14.77
C ILE A 261 -8.92 12.11 -15.31
N GLU A 262 -9.41 13.28 -14.89
CA GLU A 262 -8.75 14.56 -15.14
C GLU A 262 -8.45 15.23 -13.80
N PHE A 263 -7.23 15.73 -13.64
CA PHE A 263 -6.83 16.45 -12.43
C PHE A 263 -5.85 17.59 -12.74
N PRO A 264 -5.92 18.71 -12.00
CA PRO A 264 -4.99 19.81 -12.17
C PRO A 264 -3.62 19.51 -11.54
N VAL A 265 -2.56 19.97 -12.19
CA VAL A 265 -1.19 19.97 -11.68
C VAL A 265 -0.68 21.40 -11.71
N THR A 266 -0.27 21.92 -10.55
CA THR A 266 0.27 23.28 -10.46
C THR A 266 1.78 23.24 -10.49
N VAL A 267 2.37 23.93 -11.46
CA VAL A 267 3.81 24.14 -11.57
C VAL A 267 4.15 25.49 -10.95
N VAL A 268 5.07 25.50 -9.99
CA VAL A 268 5.47 26.71 -9.24
C VAL A 268 6.97 26.96 -9.38
N LEU A 269 7.40 28.22 -9.39
CA LEU A 269 8.82 28.50 -9.18
C LEU A 269 9.25 28.06 -7.78
N ALA A 270 10.33 27.31 -7.74
CA ALA A 270 11.12 27.07 -6.55
C ALA A 270 12.08 28.25 -6.35
N ASP A 271 12.08 28.87 -5.18
CA ASP A 271 12.94 30.03 -4.87
C ASP A 271 13.86 29.79 -3.66
N LYS A 272 13.67 28.67 -2.95
CA LYS A 272 14.43 28.33 -1.74
C LYS A 272 14.79 26.86 -1.66
N SER A 273 15.88 26.59 -0.97
CA SER A 273 16.45 25.28 -0.69
C SER A 273 15.97 24.74 0.66
N ALA A 274 15.85 23.42 0.78
CA ALA A 274 15.46 22.77 2.02
C ALA A 274 16.45 23.10 3.15
N ASP A 275 15.94 23.63 4.26
CA ASP A 275 16.71 23.79 5.50
C ASP A 275 16.48 22.58 6.41
N LEU A 276 17.54 21.80 6.64
CA LEU A 276 17.50 20.61 7.47
C LEU A 276 17.65 20.94 8.96
N GLY A 277 17.98 22.19 9.31
CA GLY A 277 18.30 22.58 10.67
C GLY A 277 19.36 21.65 11.26
N SER A 278 19.31 21.41 12.57
CA SER A 278 20.30 20.60 13.31
C SER A 278 19.89 19.15 13.57
N GLY A 279 18.86 18.64 12.89
CA GLY A 279 18.25 17.34 13.22
C GLY A 279 17.56 16.61 12.08
N ASN A 280 17.28 17.29 10.97
CA ASN A 280 16.69 16.65 9.80
C ASN A 280 17.77 16.10 8.86
N TYR A 281 17.33 15.27 7.93
CA TYR A 281 18.15 14.56 6.95
C TYR A 281 17.24 13.91 5.92
N PHE A 282 17.80 13.40 4.83
CA PHE A 282 17.10 12.49 3.92
C PHE A 282 17.68 11.08 3.99
N SER A 283 16.82 10.07 4.05
CA SER A 283 17.12 8.66 3.86
C SER A 283 16.85 8.29 2.40
N VAL A 284 17.76 7.54 1.78
CA VAL A 284 17.57 7.06 0.40
C VAL A 284 17.71 5.54 0.41
N PRO A 285 16.61 4.77 0.35
CA PRO A 285 16.67 3.31 0.37
C PRO A 285 17.03 2.73 -1.01
N PHE A 286 17.03 3.54 -2.07
CA PHE A 286 17.15 3.09 -3.46
C PHE A 286 16.12 2.02 -3.85
N GLU A 287 14.93 2.12 -3.26
CA GLU A 287 13.79 1.29 -3.63
C GLU A 287 13.09 1.87 -4.86
N MET A 288 12.66 0.96 -5.73
CA MET A 288 11.68 1.21 -6.77
C MET A 288 10.27 1.31 -6.16
N HIS A 289 9.29 1.74 -6.95
CA HIS A 289 7.93 1.95 -6.44
C HIS A 289 7.28 0.70 -5.83
N ASP A 290 7.65 -0.49 -6.28
CA ASP A 290 7.15 -1.77 -5.76
C ASP A 290 7.81 -2.19 -4.43
N GLY A 291 8.68 -1.33 -3.87
CA GLY A 291 9.44 -1.57 -2.63
C GLY A 291 10.66 -2.46 -2.83
N THR A 292 11.02 -2.80 -4.08
CA THR A 292 12.22 -3.59 -4.35
C THR A 292 13.45 -2.69 -4.44
N VAL A 293 14.55 -3.11 -3.81
CA VAL A 293 15.83 -2.40 -3.88
C VAL A 293 16.42 -2.52 -5.29
N ASP A 294 16.88 -1.40 -5.86
CA ASP A 294 17.58 -1.39 -7.13
C ASP A 294 19.04 -1.82 -6.96
N GLU A 295 19.30 -3.09 -7.28
CA GLU A 295 20.63 -3.71 -7.22
C GLU A 295 21.66 -3.06 -8.16
N THR A 296 21.27 -2.17 -9.08
CA THR A 296 22.25 -1.39 -9.87
C THR A 296 23.03 -0.38 -9.02
N MET A 297 22.55 -0.09 -7.81
CA MET A 297 23.23 0.74 -6.80
C MET A 297 24.17 -0.06 -5.90
N ASN A 298 24.33 -1.35 -6.16
CA ASN A 298 25.26 -2.26 -5.49
C ASN A 298 26.46 -2.58 -6.39
N GLY A 299 27.62 -2.89 -5.78
CA GLY A 299 28.79 -3.36 -6.54
C GLY A 299 29.46 -2.29 -7.41
N LEU A 300 29.26 -1.00 -7.12
CA LEU A 300 29.78 0.09 -7.93
C LEU A 300 31.30 0.25 -7.82
N ASN A 301 31.97 0.47 -8.95
CA ASN A 301 33.43 0.66 -9.02
C ASN A 301 33.84 2.06 -9.51
N SER A 302 32.90 2.79 -10.12
CA SER A 302 33.04 4.21 -10.44
C SER A 302 31.80 4.96 -9.96
N ILE A 303 31.99 6.07 -9.26
CA ILE A 303 30.90 6.84 -8.65
C ILE A 303 31.27 8.32 -8.70
N THR A 304 30.31 9.19 -8.96
CA THR A 304 30.44 10.62 -8.64
C THR A 304 29.28 11.05 -7.77
N PHE A 305 29.58 11.67 -6.62
CA PHE A 305 28.58 12.43 -5.87
C PHE A 305 28.78 13.92 -6.13
N GLU A 306 27.67 14.65 -6.31
CA GLU A 306 27.65 16.11 -6.35
C GLU A 306 26.57 16.62 -5.40
N ALA A 307 26.85 17.66 -4.63
CA ALA A 307 25.84 18.31 -3.79
C ALA A 307 26.07 19.81 -3.70
N ARG A 308 24.99 20.57 -3.51
CA ARG A 308 25.08 21.98 -3.14
C ARG A 308 24.54 22.18 -1.74
N VAL A 309 25.42 22.61 -0.83
CA VAL A 309 25.14 22.69 0.60
C VAL A 309 25.55 24.03 1.19
N ASN A 310 24.83 24.43 2.24
CA ASN A 310 25.19 25.52 3.13
C ASN A 310 25.23 24.98 4.56
N ILE A 311 26.38 25.06 5.22
CA ILE A 311 26.49 24.66 6.63
C ILE A 311 26.25 25.89 7.49
N ALA A 312 25.11 25.96 8.17
CA ALA A 312 24.78 27.07 9.06
C ALA A 312 25.58 27.02 10.36
N SER A 313 25.86 25.82 10.88
CA SER A 313 26.67 25.64 12.10
C SER A 313 27.52 24.37 12.10
N LEU A 314 28.72 24.45 12.67
CA LEU A 314 29.62 23.30 12.78
C LEU A 314 29.20 22.38 13.93
N ASN A 315 29.29 21.06 13.73
CA ASN A 315 29.12 20.11 14.82
C ASN A 315 30.27 20.21 15.85
N GLY A 316 29.91 20.07 17.13
CA GLY A 316 30.82 20.03 18.27
C GLY A 316 31.43 18.64 18.51
N ASP A 317 32.13 18.52 19.64
CA ASP A 317 32.67 17.26 20.17
C ASP A 317 32.00 16.93 21.51
N ASP A 318 30.66 16.95 21.50
CA ASP A 318 29.81 16.75 22.66
C ASP A 318 29.09 15.39 22.58
N ASN A 319 29.00 14.71 23.73
CA ASN A 319 28.27 13.44 23.88
C ASN A 319 28.62 12.34 22.84
N GLY A 320 29.88 12.31 22.41
CA GLY A 320 30.39 11.36 21.43
C GLY A 320 30.10 11.70 19.97
N ASN A 321 29.53 12.88 19.68
CA ASN A 321 29.40 13.36 18.31
C ASN A 321 30.78 13.74 17.76
N ALA A 322 31.11 13.25 16.57
CA ALA A 322 32.30 13.71 15.88
C ALA A 322 32.02 15.11 15.32
N ARG A 323 33.07 15.94 15.15
CA ARG A 323 33.02 17.30 14.58
C ARG A 323 32.67 17.36 13.08
N ILE A 324 31.92 16.36 12.61
CA ILE A 324 31.59 16.06 11.23
C ILE A 324 30.23 16.67 10.89
N ASN A 325 30.17 17.45 9.82
CA ASN A 325 28.94 17.79 9.14
C ASN A 325 28.80 16.87 7.92
N THR A 326 27.77 16.02 7.88
CA THR A 326 27.59 15.06 6.78
C THR A 326 27.02 15.75 5.56
N VAL A 327 27.58 15.48 4.37
CA VAL A 327 27.00 15.91 3.09
C VAL A 327 26.09 14.80 2.57
N MET A 328 26.66 13.68 2.12
CA MET A 328 25.89 12.52 1.66
C MET A 328 26.74 11.25 1.59
N GLY A 329 26.11 10.09 1.67
CA GLY A 329 26.74 8.78 1.45
C GLY A 329 26.42 7.76 2.54
N VAL A 330 27.22 6.69 2.57
CA VAL A 330 27.10 5.60 3.55
C VAL A 330 28.30 5.62 4.48
N GLU A 331 28.04 5.74 5.79
CA GLU A 331 29.06 5.74 6.85
C GLU A 331 29.91 4.48 6.77
N LYS A 332 31.26 4.63 6.72
CA LYS A 332 32.22 3.51 6.56
C LYS A 332 32.01 2.67 5.29
N ILE A 333 31.52 3.27 4.21
CA ILE A 333 31.58 2.63 2.90
C ILE A 333 32.04 3.67 1.88
N PHE A 334 31.28 4.75 1.72
CA PHE A 334 31.61 5.85 0.82
C PHE A 334 30.85 7.12 1.26
N LEU A 335 31.48 7.91 2.13
CA LEU A 335 30.86 9.07 2.78
C LEU A 335 31.58 10.37 2.42
N LEU A 336 30.85 11.29 1.77
CA LEU A 336 31.27 12.68 1.59
C LEU A 336 30.83 13.50 2.81
N ARG A 337 31.79 14.21 3.41
CA ARG A 337 31.57 14.95 4.65
C ARG A 337 32.48 16.16 4.77
N VAL A 338 32.19 17.01 5.75
CA VAL A 338 33.04 18.14 6.15
C VAL A 338 33.50 17.89 7.59
N ASP A 339 34.81 17.88 7.82
CA ASP A 339 35.42 17.49 9.10
C ASP A 339 36.70 18.30 9.38
N VAL A 340 37.23 18.18 10.60
CA VAL A 340 38.53 18.72 10.98
C VAL A 340 39.67 17.95 10.30
N HIS A 341 40.78 18.66 10.06
CA HIS A 341 42.00 17.99 9.62
C HIS A 341 42.49 16.99 10.67
N ARG A 342 42.89 15.82 10.21
CA ARG A 342 43.32 14.73 11.09
C ARG A 342 44.51 15.19 11.94
N ASN A 343 44.41 15.01 13.26
CA ASN A 343 45.44 15.41 14.23
C ASN A 343 45.71 16.94 14.26
N ALA A 344 44.82 17.77 13.72
CA ALA A 344 44.94 19.22 13.85
C ALA A 344 44.74 19.65 15.31
N SER A 345 45.58 20.58 15.77
CA SER A 345 45.34 21.31 17.01
C SER A 345 44.20 22.32 16.87
N ASP A 346 44.02 22.86 15.66
CA ASP A 346 42.90 23.73 15.31
C ASP A 346 41.67 22.88 14.95
N THR A 347 40.69 22.90 15.85
CA THR A 347 39.42 22.17 15.70
C THR A 347 38.29 23.04 15.17
N GLN A 348 38.60 24.25 14.67
CA GLN A 348 37.63 25.16 14.06
C GLN A 348 37.64 25.08 12.53
N LYS A 349 38.80 24.83 11.93
CA LYS A 349 38.90 24.66 10.48
C LYS A 349 38.22 23.38 10.03
N ARG A 350 37.59 23.44 8.87
CA ARG A 350 36.85 22.33 8.27
C ARG A 350 37.19 22.21 6.80
N TYR A 351 37.27 20.97 6.33
CA TYR A 351 37.63 20.65 4.95
C TYR A 351 36.70 19.57 4.42
N LEU A 352 36.48 19.59 3.10
CA LEU A 352 35.76 18.52 2.42
C LEU A 352 36.61 17.24 2.48
N GLN A 353 35.97 16.13 2.86
CA GLN A 353 36.59 14.83 3.00
C GLN A 353 35.76 13.72 2.37
N LEU A 354 36.45 12.73 1.80
CA LEU A 354 35.93 11.38 1.63
C LEU A 354 36.41 10.51 2.80
N SER A 355 35.49 9.78 3.42
CA SER A 355 35.78 8.65 4.31
C SER A 355 35.15 7.39 3.73
N ALA A 356 35.96 6.38 3.44
CA ALA A 356 35.52 5.18 2.74
C ALA A 356 36.17 3.90 3.32
N ASP A 357 35.70 2.73 2.85
CA ASP A 357 35.98 1.35 3.32
C ASP A 357 35.25 0.91 4.61
N ASP A 358 35.13 -0.42 4.83
CA ASP A 358 34.49 -1.14 5.97
C ASP A 358 34.79 -0.52 7.35
N LYS A 359 35.93 0.17 7.50
CA LYS A 359 36.43 0.73 8.76
C LYS A 359 36.69 2.23 8.71
N GLY A 360 36.41 2.92 7.61
CA GLY A 360 36.76 4.33 7.40
C GLY A 360 38.27 4.59 7.37
N GLY A 361 39.04 3.65 6.83
CA GLY A 361 40.50 3.69 6.69
C GLY A 361 41.00 4.50 5.49
N ILE A 362 40.22 4.54 4.40
CA ILE A 362 40.52 5.40 3.25
C ILE A 362 40.02 6.81 3.53
N ARG A 363 40.94 7.78 3.54
CA ARG A 363 40.63 9.19 3.85
C ARG A 363 41.35 10.14 2.91
N TYR A 364 40.56 10.96 2.25
CA TYR A 364 41.02 11.97 1.30
C TYR A 364 40.44 13.31 1.72
N GLU A 365 41.28 14.35 1.76
CA GLU A 365 40.89 15.68 2.23
C GLU A 365 41.36 16.76 1.26
N GLY A 366 40.44 17.63 0.85
CA GLY A 366 40.73 18.83 0.06
C GLY A 366 41.42 19.92 0.88
N SER A 367 41.81 21.02 0.25
CA SER A 367 42.55 22.11 0.91
C SER A 367 41.70 23.37 1.12
N THR A 368 40.53 23.46 0.50
CA THR A 368 39.61 24.59 0.67
C THR A 368 38.96 24.53 2.06
N GLU A 369 39.16 25.58 2.85
CA GLU A 369 38.53 25.74 4.15
C GLU A 369 37.04 26.09 3.97
N ILE A 370 36.16 25.22 4.47
CA ILE A 370 34.70 25.39 4.39
C ILE A 370 34.23 26.33 5.51
N GLN A 371 33.63 27.45 5.13
CA GLN A 371 33.09 28.47 6.03
C GLN A 371 31.58 28.26 6.26
N THR A 372 31.11 28.58 7.47
CA THR A 372 29.66 28.54 7.75
C THR A 372 28.91 29.65 7.04
N GLY A 373 27.63 29.41 6.72
CA GLY A 373 26.75 30.36 6.05
C GLY A 373 27.05 30.58 4.56
N GLN A 374 28.05 29.88 4.00
CA GLN A 374 28.37 29.94 2.57
C GLN A 374 27.85 28.72 1.82
N TRP A 375 27.39 28.96 0.59
CA TRP A 375 27.00 27.90 -0.33
C TRP A 375 28.24 27.34 -1.05
N TYR A 376 28.37 26.02 -1.06
CA TYR A 376 29.40 25.30 -1.80
C TYR A 376 28.79 24.24 -2.71
N ASN A 377 29.28 24.14 -3.94
CA ASN A 377 29.08 22.95 -4.76
C ASN A 377 30.24 22.00 -4.47
N VAL A 378 29.95 20.84 -3.88
CA VAL A 378 30.97 19.86 -3.51
C VAL A 378 30.79 18.59 -4.32
N ALA A 379 31.89 17.96 -4.69
CA ALA A 379 31.85 16.66 -5.36
C ALA A 379 32.98 15.74 -4.93
N VAL A 380 32.74 14.44 -5.06
CA VAL A 380 33.76 13.39 -5.00
C VAL A 380 33.61 12.46 -6.18
N VAL A 381 34.73 12.10 -6.80
CA VAL A 381 34.81 11.14 -7.91
C VAL A 381 35.64 9.94 -7.44
N LEU A 382 35.09 8.75 -7.65
CA LEU A 382 35.78 7.47 -7.66
C LEU A 382 35.88 6.99 -9.13
N ASP A 383 37.08 6.89 -9.66
CA ASP A 383 37.37 6.40 -11.01
C ASP A 383 37.92 4.96 -10.95
N GLY A 384 37.06 4.00 -11.28
CA GLY A 384 37.41 2.58 -11.31
C GLY A 384 38.33 2.17 -12.47
N SER A 385 38.58 3.07 -13.44
CA SER A 385 39.55 2.84 -14.52
C SER A 385 40.99 3.17 -14.11
N LYS A 386 41.17 3.83 -12.95
CA LYS A 386 42.46 4.25 -12.40
C LYS A 386 42.93 3.30 -11.30
N SER A 387 44.12 3.56 -10.77
CA SER A 387 44.70 2.83 -9.63
C SER A 387 45.34 3.79 -8.65
N GLY A 388 45.50 3.35 -7.39
CA GLY A 388 46.07 4.15 -6.32
C GLY A 388 45.32 5.46 -6.09
N SER A 389 46.04 6.51 -5.72
CA SER A 389 45.43 7.80 -5.37
C SER A 389 44.72 8.51 -6.53
N GLU A 390 45.03 8.18 -7.79
CA GLU A 390 44.35 8.75 -8.95
C GLU A 390 42.89 8.31 -9.07
N ARG A 391 42.48 7.27 -8.34
CA ARG A 391 41.09 6.84 -8.26
C ARG A 391 40.18 7.88 -7.60
N ILE A 392 40.70 8.73 -6.72
CA ILE A 392 39.87 9.62 -5.90
C ILE A 392 40.19 11.08 -6.21
N SER A 393 39.15 11.87 -6.50
CA SER A 393 39.26 13.32 -6.64
C SER A 393 38.15 14.02 -5.86
N LEU A 394 38.48 15.14 -5.22
CA LEU A 394 37.52 16.02 -4.54
C LEU A 394 37.42 17.34 -5.30
N TYR A 395 36.25 17.96 -5.26
CA TYR A 395 36.01 19.24 -5.93
C TYR A 395 35.21 20.18 -5.04
N VAL A 396 35.56 21.47 -5.08
CA VAL A 396 34.80 22.56 -4.47
C VAL A 396 34.56 23.63 -5.53
N ASN A 397 33.29 24.03 -5.68
CA ASN A 397 32.81 25.01 -6.64
C ASN A 397 33.25 24.73 -8.08
N GLY A 398 33.21 23.45 -8.48
CA GLY A 398 33.57 23.00 -9.83
C GLY A 398 35.08 22.88 -10.07
N VAL A 399 35.91 23.18 -9.07
CA VAL A 399 37.37 23.15 -9.17
C VAL A 399 37.92 21.95 -8.42
N LYS A 400 38.83 21.21 -9.04
CA LYS A 400 39.52 20.07 -8.44
C LYS A 400 40.40 20.52 -7.28
N GLU A 401 40.24 19.88 -6.13
CA GLU A 401 40.97 20.19 -4.91
C GLU A 401 42.42 19.68 -4.97
N THR A 402 43.35 20.46 -4.40
CA THR A 402 44.64 19.91 -3.98
C THR A 402 44.44 19.15 -2.68
N LEU A 403 44.83 17.87 -2.67
CA LEU A 403 44.65 17.01 -1.51
C LEU A 403 45.76 17.23 -0.47
N GLN A 404 45.37 17.55 0.76
CA GLN A 404 46.31 17.73 1.88
C GLN A 404 46.40 16.50 2.79
N LEU A 405 45.48 15.55 2.65
CA LEU A 405 45.55 14.22 3.25
C LEU A 405 45.16 13.15 2.22
N GLN A 406 45.96 12.11 2.15
CA GLN A 406 45.71 10.88 1.38
C GLN A 406 46.15 9.71 2.25
N ASP A 407 45.20 8.91 2.74
CA ASP A 407 45.46 7.77 3.61
C ASP A 407 44.64 6.55 3.17
N GLY A 408 45.13 5.36 3.53
CA GLY A 408 44.56 4.07 3.13
C GLY A 408 44.98 3.59 1.74
N THR A 409 44.30 2.54 1.26
CA THR A 409 44.58 1.87 -0.02
C THR A 409 43.37 2.05 -0.95
N PRO A 410 43.35 3.07 -1.84
CA PRO A 410 42.21 3.30 -2.73
C PRO A 410 41.84 2.13 -3.61
N ASP A 411 42.79 1.24 -3.95
CA ASP A 411 42.51 0.05 -4.77
C ASP A 411 41.57 -0.95 -4.09
N ASP A 412 41.50 -0.93 -2.75
CA ASP A 412 40.55 -1.74 -1.96
C ASP A 412 39.12 -1.16 -1.96
N LEU A 413 38.94 0.05 -2.50
CA LEU A 413 37.62 0.69 -2.64
C LEU A 413 36.93 0.20 -3.91
N ASN A 414 36.42 -1.01 -3.87
CA ASN A 414 35.71 -1.67 -4.96
C ASN A 414 34.39 -2.24 -4.48
N ASN A 415 33.47 -2.50 -5.40
CA ASN A 415 32.13 -3.04 -5.11
C ASN A 415 31.36 -2.25 -4.04
N VAL A 416 31.35 -0.92 -4.17
CA VAL A 416 30.66 -0.03 -3.24
C VAL A 416 29.16 -0.28 -3.31
N ASP A 417 28.57 -0.53 -2.15
CA ASP A 417 27.14 -0.75 -1.96
C ASP A 417 26.48 0.50 -1.38
N LEU A 418 25.54 1.08 -2.12
CA LEU A 418 24.75 2.24 -1.70
C LEU A 418 23.33 1.86 -1.25
N THR A 419 22.91 0.60 -1.43
CA THR A 419 21.51 0.16 -1.27
C THR A 419 20.97 0.20 0.16
N SER A 420 21.83 0.41 1.16
CA SER A 420 21.38 0.57 2.55
C SER A 420 22.11 1.70 3.26
N ASN A 421 21.40 2.33 4.21
CA ASN A 421 21.96 3.36 5.09
C ASN A 421 22.60 4.55 4.35
N PHE A 422 22.12 4.83 3.14
CA PHE A 422 22.48 6.04 2.43
C PHE A 422 21.66 7.21 2.95
N TYR A 423 22.36 8.27 3.34
CA TYR A 423 21.73 9.46 3.86
C TYR A 423 22.31 10.71 3.19
N ILE A 424 21.47 11.72 3.05
CA ILE A 424 21.88 13.09 2.73
C ILE A 424 21.68 13.91 4.01
N GLY A 425 22.75 14.55 4.47
CA GLY A 425 22.72 15.41 5.65
C GLY A 425 22.76 14.72 7.01
N ARG A 426 23.04 13.41 7.09
CA ARG A 426 23.30 12.71 8.37
C ARG A 426 24.18 11.48 8.18
N SER A 427 25.06 11.20 9.15
CA SER A 427 25.69 9.89 9.30
C SER A 427 25.76 9.48 10.78
N ASP A 428 25.98 8.19 11.05
CA ASP A 428 26.09 7.62 12.41
C ASP A 428 24.90 7.97 13.34
N GLY A 429 23.73 8.31 12.77
CA GLY A 429 22.53 8.73 13.50
C GLY A 429 22.57 10.12 14.15
N ARG A 430 23.70 10.85 14.12
CA ARG A 430 23.89 12.09 14.90
C ARG A 430 24.75 13.19 14.25
N ARG A 431 25.41 12.91 13.12
CA ARG A 431 26.33 13.85 12.46
C ARG A 431 25.60 14.63 11.36
N HIS A 432 24.74 15.54 11.78
CA HIS A 432 23.86 16.30 10.88
C HIS A 432 24.62 17.30 10.01
N LEU A 433 24.07 17.66 8.84
CA LEU A 433 24.62 18.75 8.02
C LEU A 433 24.60 20.08 8.76
N ASN A 434 23.60 20.32 9.61
CA ASN A 434 23.32 21.59 10.28
C ASN A 434 23.18 22.76 9.30
N GLY A 435 22.28 22.63 8.34
CA GLY A 435 22.04 23.67 7.35
C GLY A 435 21.20 23.18 6.18
N SER A 436 21.46 23.75 5.01
CA SER A 436 20.55 23.64 3.86
C SER A 436 21.19 22.88 2.69
N VAL A 437 20.36 22.23 1.90
CA VAL A 437 20.75 21.50 0.68
C VAL A 437 19.83 21.89 -0.46
N THR A 438 20.41 22.15 -1.63
CA THR A 438 19.67 22.57 -2.84
C THR A 438 19.51 21.42 -3.81
N TYR A 439 20.59 20.69 -4.06
CA TYR A 439 20.56 19.49 -4.87
C TYR A 439 21.57 18.46 -4.36
N ALA A 440 21.31 17.19 -4.66
CA ALA A 440 22.26 16.09 -4.51
C ALA A 440 22.14 15.15 -5.71
N ARG A 441 23.27 14.66 -6.22
CA ARG A 441 23.33 13.83 -7.43
C ARG A 441 24.27 12.67 -7.25
N ILE A 442 23.95 11.56 -7.91
CA ILE A 442 24.75 10.36 -7.98
C ILE A 442 24.90 9.96 -9.43
N TRP A 443 26.14 9.83 -9.87
CA TRP A 443 26.50 9.23 -11.14
C TRP A 443 27.15 7.87 -10.91
N THR A 444 26.78 6.87 -11.70
CA THR A 444 27.39 5.52 -11.69
C THR A 444 28.63 5.44 -12.58
N ARG A 445 29.20 6.60 -12.91
CA ARG A 445 30.46 6.78 -13.65
C ARG A 445 31.30 7.88 -13.03
N ALA A 446 32.59 7.87 -13.35
CA ALA A 446 33.49 8.97 -13.04
C ALA A 446 33.22 10.13 -13.98
N LEU A 447 32.87 11.30 -13.43
CA LEU A 447 32.83 12.54 -14.20
C LEU A 447 34.24 13.12 -14.37
N THR A 448 34.47 13.73 -15.51
CA THR A 448 35.70 14.48 -15.81
C THR A 448 35.72 15.83 -15.08
N ASP A 449 36.91 16.41 -14.91
CA ASP A 449 37.09 17.75 -14.34
C ASP A 449 36.20 18.80 -15.05
N GLN A 450 36.04 18.69 -16.37
CA GLN A 450 35.21 19.61 -17.17
C GLN A 450 33.71 19.40 -16.92
N GLU A 451 33.23 18.16 -16.85
CA GLU A 451 31.82 17.88 -16.54
C GLU A 451 31.45 18.39 -15.15
N ILE A 452 32.32 18.20 -14.14
CA ILE A 452 32.12 18.75 -12.79
C ILE A 452 32.05 20.28 -12.81
N ALA A 453 32.95 20.93 -13.54
CA ALA A 453 32.95 22.39 -13.67
C ALA A 453 31.67 22.89 -14.36
N ASP A 454 31.22 22.20 -15.41
CA ASP A 454 30.01 22.54 -16.15
C ASP A 454 28.74 22.30 -15.35
N ASN A 455 28.73 21.30 -14.47
CA ASN A 455 27.58 20.93 -13.63
C ASN A 455 27.47 21.76 -12.33
N SER A 456 28.58 22.32 -11.87
CA SER A 456 28.67 23.05 -10.60
C SER A 456 27.78 24.29 -10.60
N GLY A 457 26.82 24.32 -9.68
CA GLY A 457 25.92 25.48 -9.52
C GLY A 457 24.88 25.58 -10.63
N LYS A 458 24.59 24.51 -11.35
CA LYS A 458 23.44 24.45 -12.27
C LYS A 458 22.36 23.55 -11.71
N ILE A 459 21.10 23.88 -11.97
CA ILE A 459 20.00 22.93 -11.80
C ILE A 459 19.98 22.06 -13.05
N LEU A 460 20.24 20.76 -12.89
CA LEU A 460 20.17 19.80 -14.00
C LEU A 460 18.76 19.22 -14.01
N THR A 461 18.11 19.21 -15.17
CA THR A 461 16.66 18.98 -15.30
C THR A 461 16.32 17.87 -16.28
N SER A 462 17.31 17.45 -17.07
CA SER A 462 17.23 16.32 -18.00
C SER A 462 17.95 15.10 -17.44
N ASP A 463 17.44 13.91 -17.75
CA ASP A 463 18.19 12.68 -17.56
C ASP A 463 19.46 12.68 -18.44
N MET A 464 20.57 12.20 -17.91
CA MET A 464 21.88 12.23 -18.56
C MET A 464 22.55 10.87 -18.44
N ASP A 465 23.37 10.51 -19.42
CA ASP A 465 24.07 9.22 -19.41
C ASP A 465 24.91 9.05 -18.13
N GLY A 466 24.65 7.95 -17.42
CA GLY A 466 25.28 7.62 -16.14
C GLY A 466 24.77 8.40 -14.92
N LEU A 467 23.76 9.27 -15.03
CA LEU A 467 23.12 9.94 -13.90
C LEU A 467 22.10 9.00 -13.25
N ALA A 468 22.43 8.37 -12.14
CA ALA A 468 21.55 7.43 -11.45
C ALA A 468 20.51 8.15 -10.57
N ALA A 469 20.91 9.23 -9.90
CA ALA A 469 20.00 10.03 -9.09
C ALA A 469 20.31 11.54 -9.15
N ASN A 470 19.29 12.39 -9.09
CA ASN A 470 19.39 13.84 -9.02
C ASN A 470 18.18 14.43 -8.29
N TRP A 471 18.33 14.74 -7.01
CA TRP A 471 17.30 15.39 -6.20
C TRP A 471 17.47 16.90 -6.21
N ILE A 472 16.36 17.62 -6.34
CA ILE A 472 16.28 19.08 -6.21
C ILE A 472 15.38 19.39 -5.00
N PHE A 473 15.98 19.86 -3.92
CA PHE A 473 15.35 20.04 -2.61
C PHE A 473 14.79 21.44 -2.46
N THR A 474 13.67 21.72 -3.11
CA THR A 474 13.11 23.08 -3.21
C THR A 474 11.68 23.20 -2.71
N ASN A 475 11.25 24.42 -2.38
CA ASN A 475 10.01 24.74 -1.68
C ASN A 475 8.72 24.67 -2.52
N VAL A 476 8.58 23.60 -3.28
CA VAL A 476 7.40 23.32 -4.12
C VAL A 476 6.11 23.21 -3.28
N ASN A 477 6.24 22.88 -2.00
CA ASN A 477 5.18 22.74 -1.00
C ASN A 477 5.65 23.27 0.36
N ASP A 478 4.72 23.82 1.17
CA ASP A 478 5.05 24.43 2.48
C ASP A 478 5.65 23.42 3.47
N SER A 479 5.33 22.13 3.28
CA SER A 479 5.92 21.00 3.97
C SER A 479 6.16 19.83 3.01
N ALA A 480 7.35 19.23 3.05
CA ALA A 480 7.71 18.08 2.21
C ALA A 480 8.29 16.93 3.04
N SER A 481 7.70 15.73 2.94
CA SER A 481 8.21 14.53 3.63
C SER A 481 9.12 13.67 2.75
N SER A 482 9.11 13.86 1.44
CA SER A 482 10.03 13.20 0.50
C SER A 482 10.27 14.07 -0.73
N PHE A 483 11.34 13.76 -1.45
CA PHE A 483 11.69 14.35 -2.74
C PHE A 483 12.08 13.24 -3.72
N ALA A 484 11.43 13.17 -4.87
CA ALA A 484 11.75 12.20 -5.90
C ALA A 484 12.96 12.67 -6.76
N SER A 485 13.97 11.82 -6.93
CA SER A 485 15.12 12.07 -7.82
C SER A 485 14.66 12.20 -9.25
N ILE A 486 15.07 13.22 -10.03
CA ILE A 486 14.57 13.49 -11.39
C ILE A 486 14.84 12.42 -12.47
N THR A 487 15.69 11.43 -12.19
CA THR A 487 16.12 10.34 -13.11
C THR A 487 15.06 9.24 -13.32
N GLY A 488 15.26 8.32 -14.28
CA GLY A 488 14.32 7.24 -14.61
C GLY A 488 13.73 6.47 -13.42
N ASN A 489 14.56 6.12 -12.42
CA ASN A 489 14.16 5.27 -11.29
C ASN A 489 13.40 5.99 -10.19
N SER A 490 13.36 7.34 -10.21
CA SER A 490 12.59 8.15 -9.26
C SER A 490 12.86 7.85 -7.78
N PHE A 491 14.08 7.44 -7.41
CA PHE A 491 14.44 7.16 -6.03
C PHE A 491 14.00 8.28 -5.07
N GLU A 492 13.30 7.92 -4.00
CA GLU A 492 12.81 8.86 -2.99
C GLU A 492 13.92 9.21 -1.99
N ALA A 493 14.10 10.50 -1.74
CA ALA A 493 14.84 11.03 -0.60
C ALA A 493 13.85 11.39 0.50
N GLU A 494 13.72 10.50 1.48
CA GLU A 494 12.72 10.59 2.55
C GLU A 494 13.23 11.42 3.72
N ALA A 495 12.54 12.51 4.05
CA ALA A 495 12.93 13.37 5.14
C ALA A 495 12.70 12.67 6.49
N GLY A 496 13.67 12.72 7.40
CA GLY A 496 13.52 12.18 8.76
C GLY A 496 12.33 12.79 9.51
N THR A 497 12.04 14.06 9.22
CA THR A 497 10.80 14.77 9.52
C THR A 497 10.45 15.68 8.34
N ALA A 498 9.18 16.01 8.11
CA ALA A 498 8.80 16.93 7.03
C ALA A 498 9.62 18.23 7.07
N VAL A 499 10.24 18.57 5.94
CA VAL A 499 10.94 19.84 5.74
C VAL A 499 9.91 20.95 5.79
N THR A 500 10.08 21.89 6.71
CA THR A 500 9.17 23.04 6.94
C THR A 500 9.89 24.38 6.95
N ALA A 501 11.22 24.36 6.83
CA ALA A 501 12.09 25.51 6.80
C ALA A 501 12.84 25.56 5.45
N TRP A 502 13.05 26.77 4.95
CA TRP A 502 13.54 27.01 3.60
C TRP A 502 14.51 28.19 3.58
N THR A 503 15.67 28.01 2.94
CA THR A 503 16.76 28.99 2.88
C THR A 503 16.94 29.50 1.46
N ALA A 504 17.12 30.81 1.29
CA ALA A 504 17.42 31.38 -0.02
C ALA A 504 18.78 30.89 -0.56
N ASP A 505 18.80 30.52 -1.83
CA ASP A 505 20.00 30.13 -2.54
C ASP A 505 20.12 30.94 -3.84
N PRO A 506 21.23 31.67 -4.05
CA PRO A 506 21.44 32.44 -5.28
C PRO A 506 21.20 31.66 -6.58
N VAL A 507 21.47 30.35 -6.60
CA VAL A 507 21.29 29.52 -7.79
C VAL A 507 19.83 29.35 -8.22
N LEU A 508 18.88 29.60 -7.33
CA LEU A 508 17.43 29.48 -7.58
C LEU A 508 16.80 30.84 -7.93
N SER A 509 17.58 31.92 -7.90
CA SER A 509 17.12 33.29 -8.13
C SER A 509 17.60 33.90 -9.45
N GLU A 510 18.33 33.12 -10.26
CA GLU A 510 18.91 33.54 -11.55
C GLU A 510 18.05 33.19 -12.76
#